data_AF-A0A1L0DGH2-F1
#
_entry.id   AF-A0A1L0DGH2-F1
#
_cell.length_a   1.000
_cell.length_b   1.000
_cell.length_c   1.000
_cell.angle_alpha   90.00
_cell.angle_beta   90.00
_cell.angle_gamma   90.00
#
_symmetry.space_group_name_H-M   'P 1'
#
loop_
_entity.id
_entity.type
_entity.pdbx_description
1 polymer ?
#
loop_
_entity_poly.entity_id
_entity_poly.type
_entity_poly.pdbx_seq_one_letter_code
_entity_poly.pdbx_strand_id
1 'polypeptide(L)'
;MDLSELSAGTPKVLDHYLELFLKSTLPQEMLHFRSAPVTPANYATHPDIQFFRLVKANHHYAYHKMKTSGLESSVDNINGRSTLFDPYSRELLLQRLRTFNALNWNIPPGSGEESLTELVCAAGGWACESIARNNNTKNHLKCTSCGHELVLRFNSVDQQPAYVPFQFDLEDINQLNNNLKLLYIEQIRTTGHVETCSWTKVHTPLAGVYYLTPYISETNEILIGNYLKCLRNLTDNLPILLEHSGSIRNLSPPISVDDLTRLVTVSNKWLLARYFHDNKENFSVILERMCPPWLHSLALMGWDLNIQTFSSQTVLLLVCTDCNQRVFIKQHGQQEQIQLPILSSSKILTPCKFPPHTAHLTIGFSTEFMDEMEEDEEIDPYYCHKPWCSHIQNVGDIPFFEYFKNMMYDLEKNIGRQGEYLSEKDQVLNMDGQVTKRRNSIDIDDGIERLTKLRKLYFVD
;
A
#
# COMPACT_ATOMS: atom_id res chain seq x y z
N MET A 1 -35.56 38.39 -5.33
CA MET A 1 -34.92 38.00 -4.06
C MET A 1 -33.49 38.47 -4.19
N ASP A 2 -33.14 39.52 -3.45
CA ASP A 2 -31.89 40.27 -3.62
C ASP A 2 -30.74 39.50 -2.97
N LEU A 3 -29.74 39.09 -3.76
CA LEU A 3 -28.63 38.23 -3.32
C LEU A 3 -27.65 38.94 -2.38
N SER A 4 -27.81 40.25 -2.19
CA SER A 4 -27.01 41.08 -1.29
C SER A 4 -27.33 40.88 0.19
N GLU A 5 -28.50 40.35 0.54
CA GLU A 5 -28.86 40.08 1.94
C GLU A 5 -28.30 38.74 2.45
N LEU A 6 -27.95 37.81 1.54
CA LEU A 6 -27.31 36.52 1.87
C LEU A 6 -25.78 36.62 2.06
N SER A 7 -25.14 37.70 1.60
CA SER A 7 -23.68 37.89 1.70
C SER A 7 -23.23 38.66 2.95
N ALA A 8 -24.15 39.22 3.74
CA ALA A 8 -23.80 40.03 4.91
C ALA A 8 -23.15 39.23 6.07
N GLY A 9 -23.28 37.90 6.06
CA GLY A 9 -22.70 36.99 7.06
C GLY A 9 -21.49 36.17 6.58
N THR A 10 -21.05 36.35 5.34
CA THR A 10 -19.97 35.56 4.77
C THR A 10 -18.61 36.20 5.11
N PRO A 11 -17.64 35.45 5.68
CA PRO A 11 -16.31 35.98 5.95
C PRO A 11 -15.68 36.59 4.69
N LYS A 12 -15.17 37.84 4.77
CA LYS A 12 -14.54 38.60 3.66
C LYS A 12 -13.47 37.83 2.87
N VAL A 13 -12.91 36.77 3.47
CA VAL A 13 -11.97 35.84 2.85
C VAL A 13 -12.63 35.04 1.71
N LEU A 14 -13.89 34.60 1.86
CA LEU A 14 -14.62 33.86 0.83
C LEU A 14 -15.02 34.75 -0.35
N ASP A 15 -15.34 36.03 -0.12
CA ASP A 15 -15.53 37.00 -1.21
C ASP A 15 -14.23 37.23 -1.99
N HIS A 16 -13.08 37.21 -1.32
CA HIS A 16 -11.78 37.31 -1.96
C HIS A 16 -11.43 36.06 -2.79
N TYR A 17 -11.81 34.86 -2.32
CA TYR A 17 -11.68 33.62 -3.09
C TYR A 17 -12.64 33.57 -4.29
N LEU A 18 -13.88 34.03 -4.15
CA LEU A 18 -14.83 34.12 -5.26
C LEU A 18 -14.39 35.16 -6.32
N GLU A 19 -13.84 36.30 -5.91
CA GLU A 19 -13.20 37.24 -6.83
C GLU A 19 -11.99 36.65 -7.55
N LEU A 20 -11.18 35.80 -6.87
CA LEU A 20 -10.05 35.11 -7.48
C LEU A 20 -10.48 34.05 -8.51
N PHE A 21 -11.65 33.42 -8.33
CA PHE A 21 -12.24 32.51 -9.33
C PHE A 21 -12.90 33.24 -10.50
N LEU A 22 -13.45 34.44 -10.26
CA LEU A 22 -14.11 35.25 -11.29
C LEU A 22 -13.11 36.10 -12.10
N LYS A 23 -11.95 36.46 -11.54
CA LYS A 23 -10.86 37.18 -12.24
C LYS A 23 -9.85 36.20 -12.86
N SER A 24 -10.33 35.27 -13.67
CA SER A 24 -9.49 34.58 -14.65
C SER A 24 -9.50 35.38 -15.95
N THR A 25 -8.62 36.37 -16.05
CA THR A 25 -8.29 37.04 -17.31
C THR A 25 -7.09 36.35 -17.94
N LEU A 26 -7.37 35.38 -18.82
CA LEU A 26 -6.47 35.00 -19.90
C LEU A 26 -7.22 35.17 -21.24
N PRO A 27 -6.53 35.57 -22.32
CA PRO A 27 -7.17 36.09 -23.54
C PRO A 27 -8.11 35.08 -24.18
N GLN A 28 -9.29 35.57 -24.54
CA GLN A 28 -10.40 34.84 -25.18
C GLN A 28 -10.17 34.55 -26.68
N GLU A 29 -8.93 34.29 -27.08
CA GLU A 29 -8.59 33.88 -28.44
C GLU A 29 -7.86 32.54 -28.39
N MET A 30 -8.40 31.54 -29.09
CA MET A 30 -7.84 30.19 -29.35
C MET A 30 -8.42 28.98 -28.60
N LEU A 31 -9.74 28.91 -28.39
CA LEU A 31 -10.43 27.61 -28.27
C LEU A 31 -11.76 27.58 -29.02
N HIS A 32 -11.70 27.83 -30.33
CA HIS A 32 -12.69 27.27 -31.25
C HIS A 32 -12.42 25.76 -31.36
N PHE A 33 -13.12 24.95 -30.58
CA PHE A 33 -13.31 23.54 -30.93
C PHE A 33 -14.04 23.49 -32.27
N ARG A 34 -13.28 23.33 -33.36
CA ARG A 34 -13.83 22.99 -34.67
C ARG A 34 -14.45 21.60 -34.56
N SER A 35 -15.77 21.54 -34.44
CA SER A 35 -16.51 20.33 -34.78
C SER A 35 -16.19 19.99 -36.24
N ALA A 36 -15.84 18.73 -36.49
CA ALA A 36 -15.55 18.26 -37.84
C ALA A 36 -16.77 18.51 -38.75
N PRO A 37 -16.56 18.90 -40.02
CA PRO A 37 -17.67 19.14 -40.94
C PRO A 37 -18.49 17.86 -41.12
N VAL A 38 -19.81 17.99 -40.97
CA VAL A 38 -20.79 16.94 -41.27
C VAL A 38 -20.60 16.53 -42.73
N THR A 39 -20.53 15.21 -42.99
CA THR A 39 -20.37 14.68 -44.34
C THR A 39 -21.49 15.25 -45.23
N PRO A 40 -21.20 15.91 -46.37
CA PRO A 40 -22.23 16.44 -47.24
C PRO A 40 -23.20 15.34 -47.67
N ALA A 41 -24.51 15.61 -47.66
CA ALA A 41 -25.56 14.63 -47.91
C ALA A 41 -25.37 13.84 -49.24
N ASN A 42 -24.71 14.45 -50.22
CA ASN A 42 -24.44 13.86 -51.54
C ASN A 42 -23.48 12.66 -51.53
N TYR A 43 -22.74 12.43 -50.44
CA TYR A 43 -21.80 11.32 -50.33
C TYR A 43 -22.25 10.23 -49.34
N ALA A 44 -23.45 10.35 -48.77
CA ALA A 44 -23.98 9.40 -47.79
C ALA A 44 -24.24 7.99 -48.38
N THR A 45 -24.39 7.90 -49.70
CA THR A 45 -24.66 6.65 -50.43
C THR A 45 -23.42 6.03 -51.07
N HIS A 46 -22.23 6.63 -50.91
CA HIS A 46 -21.01 6.08 -51.48
C HIS A 46 -20.63 4.77 -50.78
N PRO A 47 -20.34 3.67 -51.50
CA PRO A 47 -20.09 2.35 -50.90
C PRO A 47 -18.93 2.36 -49.90
N ASP A 48 -17.85 3.09 -50.18
CA ASP A 48 -16.74 3.22 -49.23
C ASP A 48 -17.14 3.98 -47.96
N ILE A 49 -17.97 5.02 -48.07
CA ILE A 49 -18.42 5.80 -46.90
C ILE A 49 -19.38 4.95 -46.05
N GLN A 50 -20.20 4.12 -46.69
CA GLN A 50 -21.04 3.15 -45.99
C GLN A 50 -20.20 2.06 -45.32
N PHE A 51 -19.16 1.55 -46.00
CA PHE A 51 -18.22 0.59 -45.44
C PHE A 51 -17.51 1.15 -44.20
N PHE A 52 -16.92 2.35 -44.29
CA PHE A 52 -16.25 2.97 -43.15
C PHE A 52 -17.23 3.36 -42.02
N ARG A 53 -18.49 3.68 -42.33
CA ARG A 53 -19.53 3.88 -41.30
C ARG A 53 -19.92 2.57 -40.61
N LEU A 54 -20.04 1.47 -41.34
CA LEU A 54 -20.31 0.13 -40.81
C LEU A 54 -19.15 -0.37 -39.94
N VAL A 55 -17.91 -0.22 -40.41
CA VAL A 55 -16.69 -0.53 -39.64
C VAL A 55 -16.66 0.33 -38.38
N LYS A 56 -16.89 1.65 -38.51
CA LYS A 56 -16.94 2.54 -37.35
C LYS A 56 -18.05 2.13 -36.38
N ALA A 57 -19.27 1.83 -36.82
CA ALA A 57 -20.38 1.43 -35.95
C ALA A 57 -20.13 0.08 -35.25
N ASN A 58 -19.63 -0.92 -35.97
CA ASN A 58 -19.32 -2.25 -35.42
C ASN A 58 -18.16 -2.21 -34.43
N HIS A 59 -17.18 -1.33 -34.65
CA HIS A 59 -16.05 -1.15 -33.74
C HIS A 59 -16.25 -0.01 -32.74
N HIS A 60 -17.30 0.80 -32.84
CA HIS A 60 -17.60 1.88 -31.89
C HIS A 60 -17.96 1.31 -30.52
N TYR A 61 -18.79 0.27 -30.51
CA TYR A 61 -19.14 -0.42 -29.27
C TYR A 61 -17.91 -1.12 -28.67
N ALA A 62 -17.07 -1.75 -29.47
CA ALA A 62 -15.81 -2.36 -29.00
C ALA A 62 -14.80 -1.31 -28.50
N TYR A 63 -14.70 -0.16 -29.18
CA TYR A 63 -13.84 0.97 -28.82
C TYR A 63 -14.30 1.62 -27.52
N HIS A 64 -15.61 1.86 -27.36
CA HIS A 64 -16.15 2.38 -26.12
C HIS A 64 -16.11 1.36 -24.98
N LYS A 65 -16.34 0.07 -25.26
CA LYS A 65 -16.19 -1.02 -24.28
C LYS A 65 -14.73 -1.18 -23.81
N MET A 66 -13.75 -1.08 -24.72
CA MET A 66 -12.33 -1.04 -24.36
C MET A 66 -11.94 0.24 -23.62
N LYS A 67 -12.62 1.36 -23.88
CA LYS A 67 -12.38 2.63 -23.19
C LYS A 67 -13.01 2.67 -21.80
N THR A 68 -14.14 2.00 -21.57
CA THR A 68 -14.72 1.82 -20.23
C THR A 68 -14.04 0.69 -19.45
N SER A 69 -13.64 -0.41 -20.08
CA SER A 69 -12.85 -1.46 -19.41
C SER A 69 -11.39 -1.07 -19.18
N GLY A 70 -10.86 -0.13 -19.97
CA GLY A 70 -9.56 0.50 -19.72
C GLY A 70 -9.58 1.59 -18.64
N LEU A 71 -10.78 2.05 -18.23
CA LEU A 71 -10.91 3.06 -17.17
C LEU A 71 -10.80 2.47 -15.75
N GLU A 72 -10.96 1.16 -15.57
CA GLU A 72 -10.69 0.49 -14.28
C GLU A 72 -9.24 0.01 -14.13
N SER A 73 -8.45 0.03 -15.22
CA SER A 73 -7.05 -0.43 -15.22
C SER A 73 -6.02 0.66 -15.59
N SER A 74 -6.46 1.91 -15.80
CA SER A 74 -5.60 3.03 -16.17
C SER A 74 -6.11 4.37 -15.62
N VAL A 75 -6.29 4.45 -14.29
CA VAL A 75 -6.59 5.72 -13.58
C VAL A 75 -5.31 6.49 -13.21
N ASP A 76 -4.12 5.90 -13.33
CA ASP A 76 -2.91 6.52 -12.78
C ASP A 76 -2.19 7.51 -13.69
N ASN A 77 -2.64 7.76 -14.92
CA ASN A 77 -1.95 8.75 -15.74
C ASN A 77 -2.91 9.56 -16.61
N ILE A 78 -2.89 10.87 -16.33
CA ILE A 78 -3.30 12.00 -17.17
C ILE A 78 -4.68 12.58 -16.81
N ASN A 79 -4.62 13.67 -16.03
CA ASN A 79 -5.61 14.76 -15.88
C ASN A 79 -6.52 14.80 -14.64
N GLY A 80 -5.94 14.68 -13.45
CA GLY A 80 -6.43 15.37 -12.26
C GLY A 80 -5.26 15.96 -11.49
N ARG A 81 -5.13 17.29 -11.41
CA ARG A 81 -4.40 17.93 -10.29
C ARG A 81 -5.25 17.73 -9.02
N SER A 82 -5.42 16.48 -8.60
CA SER A 82 -5.82 16.20 -7.23
C SER A 82 -4.60 16.44 -6.35
N THR A 83 -4.80 17.09 -5.22
CA THR A 83 -3.73 17.34 -4.25
C THR A 83 -3.12 15.99 -3.83
N LEU A 84 -1.89 15.70 -4.25
CA LEU A 84 -1.11 14.50 -3.86
C LEU A 84 -0.75 14.47 -2.36
N PHE A 85 -1.20 15.47 -1.61
CA PHE A 85 -0.99 15.63 -0.18
C PHE A 85 -2.28 15.27 0.57
N ASP A 86 -2.33 14.04 1.06
CA ASP A 86 -3.23 13.62 2.12
C ASP A 86 -2.43 12.76 3.11
N PRO A 87 -2.04 13.33 4.26
CA PRO A 87 -1.25 12.63 5.27
C PRO A 87 -2.05 11.60 6.06
N TYR A 88 -3.37 11.58 5.96
CA TYR A 88 -4.22 10.62 6.68
C TYR A 88 -4.66 9.43 5.81
N SER A 89 -4.39 9.48 4.50
CA SER A 89 -4.64 8.37 3.59
C SER A 89 -3.61 7.25 3.75
N ARG A 90 -4.06 6.11 4.30
CA ARG A 90 -3.30 4.85 4.36
C ARG A 90 -2.89 4.37 2.97
N GLU A 91 -3.78 4.51 1.99
CA GLU A 91 -3.56 4.04 0.62
C GLU A 91 -2.40 4.80 -0.03
N LEU A 92 -2.37 6.13 0.09
CA LEU A 92 -1.27 6.94 -0.43
C LEU A 92 0.05 6.66 0.31
N LEU A 93 0.01 6.39 1.62
CA LEU A 93 1.19 5.97 2.38
C LEU A 93 1.75 4.64 1.84
N LEU A 94 0.89 3.63 1.67
CA LEU A 94 1.29 2.32 1.14
C LEU A 94 1.79 2.42 -0.32
N GLN A 95 1.20 3.30 -1.13
CA GLN A 95 1.70 3.58 -2.48
C GLN A 95 3.13 4.14 -2.45
N ARG A 96 3.43 5.09 -1.57
CA ARG A 96 4.80 5.60 -1.37
C ARG A 96 5.74 4.48 -0.89
N LEU A 97 5.34 3.69 0.10
CA LEU A 97 6.13 2.56 0.61
C LEU A 97 6.48 1.53 -0.47
N ARG A 98 5.58 1.24 -1.42
CA ARG A 98 5.82 0.30 -2.51
C ARG A 98 6.94 0.71 -3.46
N THR A 99 7.27 2.00 -3.52
CA THR A 99 8.35 2.51 -4.37
C THR A 99 9.74 2.08 -3.89
N PHE A 100 9.89 1.80 -2.60
CA PHE A 100 11.15 1.34 -2.00
C PHE A 100 11.34 -0.15 -2.25
N ASN A 101 12.41 -0.53 -2.93
CA ASN A 101 12.72 -1.92 -3.23
C ASN A 101 14.24 -2.17 -3.17
N ALA A 102 14.65 -3.42 -3.14
CA ALA A 102 16.06 -3.80 -3.00
C ALA A 102 17.00 -3.24 -4.11
N LEU A 103 16.44 -2.82 -5.24
CA LEU A 103 17.23 -2.25 -6.34
C LEU A 103 17.52 -0.78 -6.09
N ASN A 104 16.54 0.01 -5.67
CA ASN A 104 16.69 1.45 -5.48
C ASN A 104 16.92 1.88 -4.03
N TRP A 105 16.73 1.01 -3.05
CA TRP A 105 16.90 1.31 -1.62
C TRP A 105 17.92 0.38 -0.98
N ASN A 106 18.88 0.96 -0.26
CA ASN A 106 19.87 0.25 0.53
C ASN A 106 20.46 1.18 1.61
N ILE A 107 20.20 0.89 2.88
CA ILE A 107 20.71 1.66 4.03
C ILE A 107 21.66 0.74 4.81
N PRO A 108 22.86 1.19 5.20
CA PRO A 108 23.75 0.41 6.05
C PRO A 108 23.06 0.00 7.35
N PRO A 109 23.35 -1.20 7.90
CA PRO A 109 22.82 -1.59 9.21
C PRO A 109 23.17 -0.55 10.26
N GLY A 110 22.28 -0.33 11.22
CA GLY A 110 22.44 0.68 12.27
C GLY A 110 22.17 0.11 13.63
N SER A 111 22.95 0.54 14.61
CA SER A 111 22.73 0.34 16.03
C SER A 111 22.05 1.61 16.58
N GLY A 112 20.74 1.54 16.87
CA GLY A 112 20.00 2.67 17.46
C GLY A 112 18.48 2.57 17.34
N GLU A 113 17.77 3.25 18.25
CA GLU A 113 16.31 3.26 18.35
C GLU A 113 15.63 4.02 17.20
N GLU A 114 16.22 5.12 16.70
CA GLU A 114 15.72 5.86 15.53
C GLU A 114 16.35 5.31 14.24
N SER A 115 15.74 4.26 13.70
CA SER A 115 16.17 3.68 12.42
C SER A 115 15.61 4.48 11.23
N LEU A 116 16.51 4.86 10.31
CA LEU A 116 16.13 5.39 9.00
C LEU A 116 15.51 4.26 8.17
N THR A 117 14.19 4.30 8.02
CA THR A 117 13.42 3.26 7.33
C THR A 117 12.62 3.83 6.17
N GLU A 118 12.15 2.93 5.29
CA GLU A 118 11.22 3.27 4.22
C GLU A 118 9.94 3.89 4.77
N LEU A 119 9.47 3.41 5.93
CA LEU A 119 8.28 3.93 6.60
C LEU A 119 8.45 5.38 7.03
N VAL A 120 9.59 5.72 7.63
CA VAL A 120 9.91 7.11 8.01
C VAL A 120 9.93 8.02 6.79
N CYS A 121 10.57 7.58 5.70
CA CYS A 121 10.61 8.33 4.45
C CYS A 121 9.21 8.53 3.86
N ALA A 122 8.42 7.45 3.74
CA ALA A 122 7.08 7.49 3.18
C ALA A 122 6.10 8.31 4.04
N ALA A 123 6.25 8.28 5.37
CA ALA A 123 5.45 9.12 6.28
C ALA A 123 5.76 10.61 6.12
N GLY A 124 7.01 10.95 5.75
CA GLY A 124 7.44 12.29 5.35
C GLY A 124 7.08 12.67 3.90
N GLY A 125 6.29 11.86 3.19
CA GLY A 125 5.87 12.19 1.83
C GLY A 125 6.89 11.90 0.74
N TRP A 126 7.91 11.09 1.04
CA TRP A 126 8.93 10.69 0.08
C TRP A 126 8.58 9.37 -0.60
N ALA A 127 8.77 9.32 -1.92
CA ALA A 127 8.79 8.11 -2.72
C ALA A 127 10.23 7.85 -3.19
N CYS A 128 10.65 6.59 -3.28
CA CYS A 128 11.96 6.23 -3.80
C CYS A 128 11.91 6.08 -5.32
N GLU A 129 12.67 6.91 -6.02
CA GLU A 129 12.78 6.88 -7.48
C GLU A 129 13.38 5.55 -7.95
N SER A 130 12.81 5.02 -9.03
CA SER A 130 13.32 3.77 -9.62
C SER A 130 14.66 3.99 -10.32
N ILE A 131 15.52 2.97 -10.31
CA ILE A 131 16.74 2.97 -11.13
C ILE A 131 16.33 2.82 -12.59
N ALA A 132 16.76 3.78 -13.41
CA ALA A 132 16.48 3.86 -14.83
C ALA A 132 17.71 4.39 -15.59
N ARG A 133 17.65 4.46 -16.93
CA ARG A 133 18.78 4.97 -17.73
C ARG A 133 19.18 6.40 -17.36
N ASN A 134 18.23 7.19 -16.89
CA ASN A 134 18.40 8.58 -16.44
C ASN A 134 18.64 8.71 -14.93
N ASN A 135 18.52 7.63 -14.15
CA ASN A 135 18.75 7.62 -12.71
C ASN A 135 19.48 6.33 -12.30
N ASN A 136 20.78 6.41 -12.07
CA ASN A 136 21.60 5.30 -11.63
C ASN A 136 21.91 5.32 -10.12
N THR A 137 21.28 6.24 -9.37
CA THR A 137 21.55 6.41 -7.93
C THR A 137 20.54 5.65 -7.08
N LYS A 138 21.04 4.87 -6.12
CA LYS A 138 20.24 4.33 -5.01
C LYS A 138 19.91 5.43 -4.00
N ASN A 139 18.90 5.17 -3.18
CA ASN A 139 18.39 6.04 -2.13
C ASN A 139 18.02 7.44 -2.64
N HIS A 140 17.55 7.50 -3.88
CA HIS A 140 17.02 8.71 -4.47
C HIS A 140 15.56 8.85 -4.06
N LEU A 141 15.27 9.82 -3.21
CA LEU A 141 13.96 10.16 -2.73
C LEU A 141 13.41 11.36 -3.50
N LYS A 142 12.12 11.32 -3.82
CA LYS A 142 11.39 12.43 -4.41
C LYS A 142 10.11 12.69 -3.62
N CYS A 143 9.89 13.95 -3.25
CA CYS A 143 8.70 14.34 -2.53
C CYS A 143 7.47 14.29 -3.44
N THR A 144 6.41 13.62 -3.01
CA THR A 144 5.17 13.49 -3.80
C THR A 144 4.38 14.81 -3.92
N SER A 145 4.64 15.79 -3.05
CA SER A 145 3.94 17.07 -3.08
C SER A 145 4.74 18.19 -3.75
N CYS A 146 5.99 18.42 -3.35
CA CYS A 146 6.80 19.53 -3.87
C CYS A 146 7.78 19.12 -4.98
N GLY A 147 7.89 17.83 -5.28
CA GLY A 147 8.77 17.30 -6.33
C GLY A 147 10.27 17.45 -6.06
N HIS A 148 10.68 17.94 -4.88
CA HIS A 148 12.09 18.02 -4.50
C HIS A 148 12.72 16.64 -4.39
N GLU A 149 14.00 16.59 -4.70
CA GLU A 149 14.80 15.38 -4.77
C GLU A 149 15.88 15.41 -3.68
N LEU A 150 16.06 14.28 -3.00
CA LEU A 150 17.02 14.07 -1.93
C LEU A 150 17.72 12.73 -2.17
N VAL A 151 19.06 12.73 -2.24
CA VAL A 151 19.85 11.50 -2.46
C VAL A 151 20.65 11.18 -1.21
N LEU A 152 20.36 10.04 -0.58
CA LEU A 152 21.05 9.61 0.63
C LEU A 152 22.33 8.84 0.27
N ARG A 153 23.49 9.35 0.69
CA ARG A 153 24.79 8.76 0.39
C ARG A 153 25.44 8.26 1.68
N PHE A 154 25.89 7.02 1.66
CA PHE A 154 26.57 6.38 2.77
C PHE A 154 27.98 5.99 2.37
N ASN A 155 28.86 5.93 3.35
CA ASN A 155 30.24 5.51 3.17
C ASN A 155 30.33 3.98 3.18
N SER A 156 31.20 3.43 2.34
CA SER A 156 31.48 2.00 2.25
C SER A 156 33.00 1.79 2.34
N VAL A 157 33.40 0.70 3.00
CA VAL A 157 34.79 0.27 3.12
C VAL A 157 35.44 0.11 1.73
N ASP A 158 34.68 -0.42 0.76
CA ASP A 158 35.16 -0.68 -0.60
C ASP A 158 35.41 0.60 -1.43
N GLN A 159 34.95 1.75 -0.94
CA GLN A 159 35.02 3.04 -1.64
C GLN A 159 36.06 3.99 -1.05
N GLN A 160 36.90 3.52 -0.13
CA GLN A 160 37.98 4.35 0.41
C GLN A 160 38.98 4.71 -0.71
N PRO A 161 39.37 5.99 -0.85
CA PRO A 161 40.38 6.40 -1.82
C PRO A 161 41.70 5.65 -1.57
N ALA A 162 42.38 5.18 -2.64
CA ALA A 162 43.65 4.46 -2.50
C ALA A 162 44.79 5.28 -1.84
N TYR A 163 44.59 6.58 -1.62
CA TYR A 163 45.61 7.53 -1.16
C TYR A 163 45.18 8.36 0.07
N VAL A 164 44.34 7.82 0.95
CA VAL A 164 44.08 8.50 2.23
C VAL A 164 45.24 8.27 3.23
N PRO A 165 45.76 9.32 3.91
CA PRO A 165 46.84 9.19 4.90
C PRO A 165 46.46 8.35 6.12
N PHE A 166 45.16 8.17 6.36
CA PHE A 166 44.59 7.40 7.45
C PHE A 166 43.54 6.46 6.85
N GLN A 167 43.63 5.16 7.15
CA GLN A 167 42.56 4.21 6.86
C GLN A 167 41.51 4.38 7.96
N PHE A 168 40.27 4.69 7.58
CA PHE A 168 39.16 4.62 8.52
C PHE A 168 38.86 3.15 8.75
N ASP A 169 38.79 2.74 10.01
CA ASP A 169 38.37 1.39 10.32
C ASP A 169 36.83 1.25 10.14
N LEU A 170 36.34 0.02 10.31
CA LEU A 170 34.92 -0.28 10.18
C LEU A 170 34.08 0.50 11.21
N GLU A 171 34.63 0.72 12.40
CA GLU A 171 33.95 1.37 13.52
C GLU A 171 33.73 2.86 13.22
N ASP A 172 34.77 3.55 12.74
CA ASP A 172 34.71 4.93 12.27
C ASP A 172 33.64 5.12 11.18
N ILE A 173 33.62 4.22 10.18
CA ILE A 173 32.65 4.27 9.08
C ILE A 173 31.23 4.05 9.60
N ASN A 174 31.03 3.10 10.51
CA ASN A 174 29.73 2.80 11.09
C ASN A 174 29.22 3.98 11.93
N GLN A 175 30.08 4.59 12.74
CA GLN A 175 29.74 5.78 13.53
C GLN A 175 29.37 6.95 12.62
N LEU A 176 30.16 7.20 11.57
CA LEU A 176 29.86 8.25 10.59
C LEU A 176 28.52 8.00 9.87
N ASN A 177 28.27 6.76 9.43
CA ASN A 177 27.02 6.38 8.79
C ASN A 177 25.82 6.51 9.75
N ASN A 178 25.99 6.22 11.04
CA ASN A 178 24.94 6.43 12.03
C ASN A 178 24.63 7.92 12.23
N ASN A 179 25.65 8.78 12.29
CA ASN A 179 25.47 10.23 12.33
C ASN A 179 24.78 10.77 11.05
N LEU A 180 25.14 10.23 9.88
CA LEU A 180 24.48 10.57 8.62
C LEU A 180 22.99 10.17 8.62
N LYS A 181 22.64 9.01 9.19
CA LYS A 181 21.23 8.59 9.30
C LYS A 181 20.41 9.60 10.11
N LEU A 182 20.93 10.08 11.24
CA LEU A 182 20.25 11.08 12.07
C LEU A 182 20.03 12.39 11.30
N LEU A 183 21.05 12.88 10.60
CA LEU A 183 20.94 14.07 9.75
C LEU A 183 19.93 13.85 8.60
N TYR A 184 19.92 12.67 7.99
CA TYR A 184 18.97 12.35 6.94
C TYR A 184 17.53 12.25 7.45
N ILE A 185 17.32 11.71 8.67
CA ILE A 185 16.00 11.72 9.31
C ILE A 185 15.51 13.16 9.50
N GLU A 186 16.38 14.07 9.97
CA GLU A 186 16.04 15.49 10.10
C GLU A 186 15.70 16.12 8.74
N GLN A 187 16.48 15.83 7.70
CA GLN A 187 16.21 16.31 6.34
C GLN A 187 14.89 15.78 5.79
N ILE A 188 14.62 14.49 5.97
CA ILE A 188 13.37 13.84 5.55
C ILE A 188 12.16 14.47 6.25
N ARG A 189 12.30 14.82 7.53
CA ARG A 189 11.22 15.43 8.32
C ARG A 189 11.05 16.92 8.02
N THR A 190 12.11 17.66 7.74
CA THR A 190 12.06 19.12 7.76
C THR A 190 12.75 19.77 6.56
N THR A 191 14.08 19.73 6.50
CA THR A 191 14.89 20.60 5.64
C THR A 191 15.06 20.11 4.20
N GLY A 192 14.69 18.86 3.90
CA GLY A 192 14.82 18.27 2.57
C GLY A 192 13.76 18.73 1.57
N HIS A 193 12.68 19.35 2.04
CA HIS A 193 11.61 19.88 1.19
C HIS A 193 11.80 21.38 0.88
N VAL A 194 11.08 21.88 -0.13
CA VAL A 194 10.81 23.33 -0.25
C VAL A 194 10.14 23.84 1.03
N GLU A 195 10.50 25.04 1.48
CA GLU A 195 9.90 25.71 2.64
C GLU A 195 8.36 25.75 2.60
N THR A 196 7.76 25.85 1.41
CA THR A 196 6.31 25.90 1.21
C THR A 196 5.63 24.53 1.12
N CYS A 197 6.37 23.43 1.24
CA CYS A 197 5.83 22.08 1.14
C CYS A 197 5.01 21.71 2.38
N SER A 198 3.81 21.16 2.20
CA SER A 198 2.95 20.76 3.33
C SER A 198 3.56 19.68 4.23
N TRP A 199 4.42 18.82 3.67
CA TRP A 199 5.10 17.75 4.41
C TRP A 199 6.10 18.25 5.46
N THR A 200 6.55 19.51 5.40
CA THR A 200 7.41 20.09 6.46
C THR A 200 6.66 20.38 7.75
N LYS A 201 5.33 20.47 7.68
CA LYS A 201 4.47 20.83 8.81
C LYS A 201 3.67 19.64 9.32
N VAL A 202 3.28 18.74 8.43
CA VAL A 202 2.39 17.63 8.75
C VAL A 202 2.90 16.36 8.09
N HIS A 203 3.29 15.40 8.94
CA HIS A 203 3.64 14.04 8.55
C HIS A 203 2.42 13.13 8.61
N THR A 204 2.53 11.97 7.96
CA THR A 204 1.55 10.90 8.12
C THR A 204 1.65 10.34 9.55
N PRO A 205 0.60 10.43 10.39
CA PRO A 205 0.64 9.83 11.72
C PRO A 205 0.62 8.31 11.58
N LEU A 206 1.63 7.63 12.11
CA LEU A 206 1.71 6.17 12.00
C LEU A 206 0.60 5.47 12.79
N ALA A 207 0.29 5.98 13.98
CA ALA A 207 -0.86 5.51 14.77
C ALA A 207 -2.18 5.91 14.10
N GLY A 208 -3.09 4.95 13.93
CA GLY A 208 -4.39 5.15 13.30
C GLY A 208 -4.38 5.04 11.78
N VAL A 209 -3.31 5.45 11.09
CA VAL A 209 -3.21 5.35 9.62
C VAL A 209 -2.46 4.09 9.18
N TYR A 210 -1.25 3.86 9.69
CA TYR A 210 -0.46 2.68 9.35
C TYR A 210 -0.74 1.52 10.32
N TYR A 211 -0.60 1.80 11.62
CA TYR A 211 -1.03 0.93 12.70
C TYR A 211 -2.50 1.23 13.00
N LEU A 212 -3.39 0.51 12.30
CA LEU A 212 -4.83 0.74 12.39
C LEU A 212 -5.33 0.56 13.82
N THR A 213 -6.22 1.45 14.24
CA THR A 213 -6.79 1.40 15.59
C THR A 213 -7.75 0.21 15.71
N PRO A 214 -7.54 -0.70 16.69
CA PRO A 214 -8.38 -1.87 16.85
C PRO A 214 -9.80 -1.51 17.28
N TYR A 215 -10.73 -2.44 17.11
CA TYR A 215 -12.14 -2.32 17.55
C TYR A 215 -12.95 -1.18 16.89
N ILE A 216 -12.45 -0.59 15.81
CA ILE A 216 -13.20 0.36 14.98
C ILE A 216 -13.79 -0.40 13.79
N SER A 217 -15.08 -0.20 13.52
CA SER A 217 -15.79 -0.91 12.44
C SER A 217 -15.16 -0.68 11.06
N GLU A 218 -14.73 0.53 10.77
CA GLU A 218 -14.04 0.89 9.54
C GLU A 218 -12.69 0.16 9.40
N THR A 219 -11.89 0.13 10.49
CA THR A 219 -10.65 -0.66 10.54
C THR A 219 -10.93 -2.14 10.26
N ASN A 220 -11.98 -2.71 10.85
CA ASN A 220 -12.30 -4.12 10.69
C ASN A 220 -12.62 -4.45 9.22
N GLU A 221 -13.43 -3.63 8.53
CA GLU A 221 -13.70 -3.83 7.10
C GLU A 221 -12.44 -3.68 6.24
N ILE A 222 -11.55 -2.73 6.55
CA ILE A 222 -10.27 -2.58 5.85
C ILE A 222 -9.40 -3.84 6.02
N LEU A 223 -9.26 -4.33 7.24
CA LEU A 223 -8.46 -5.53 7.55
C LEU A 223 -9.04 -6.77 6.87
N ILE A 224 -10.35 -7.00 6.99
CA ILE A 224 -11.05 -8.13 6.35
C ILE A 224 -10.94 -8.02 4.82
N GLY A 225 -11.16 -6.84 4.25
CA GLY A 225 -11.06 -6.61 2.82
C GLY A 225 -9.66 -6.93 2.27
N ASN A 226 -8.61 -6.43 2.94
CA ASN A 226 -7.23 -6.72 2.57
C ASN A 226 -6.89 -8.20 2.69
N TYR A 227 -7.29 -8.83 3.81
CA TYR A 227 -7.12 -10.26 4.03
C TYR A 227 -7.78 -11.09 2.93
N LEU A 228 -9.05 -10.84 2.63
CA LEU A 228 -9.79 -11.61 1.64
C LEU A 228 -9.26 -11.41 0.22
N LYS A 229 -8.80 -10.20 -0.11
CA LYS A 229 -8.13 -9.93 -1.40
C LYS A 229 -6.82 -10.72 -1.51
N CYS A 230 -6.04 -10.75 -0.44
CA CYS A 230 -4.80 -11.52 -0.36
C CYS A 230 -5.08 -13.03 -0.48
N LEU A 231 -6.00 -13.54 0.33
CA LEU A 231 -6.43 -14.95 0.30
C LEU A 231 -6.93 -15.33 -1.09
N ARG A 232 -7.75 -14.48 -1.71
CA ARG A 232 -8.25 -14.71 -3.07
C ARG A 232 -7.11 -14.87 -4.07
N ASN A 233 -6.13 -13.95 -4.06
CA ASN A 233 -4.99 -14.02 -4.97
C ASN A 233 -4.16 -15.31 -4.74
N LEU A 234 -3.94 -15.69 -3.49
CA LEU A 234 -3.26 -16.92 -3.15
C LEU A 234 -4.05 -18.16 -3.61
N THR A 235 -5.37 -18.19 -3.43
CA THR A 235 -6.24 -19.29 -3.86
C THR A 235 -6.28 -19.42 -5.38
N ASP A 236 -6.40 -18.30 -6.10
CA ASP A 236 -6.43 -18.31 -7.58
C ASP A 236 -5.11 -18.82 -8.17
N ASN A 237 -4.00 -18.69 -7.43
CA ASN A 237 -2.67 -19.16 -7.83
C ASN A 237 -2.19 -20.39 -7.03
N LEU A 238 -3.13 -21.11 -6.39
CA LEU A 238 -2.83 -22.27 -5.56
C LEU A 238 -2.00 -23.36 -6.24
N PRO A 239 -2.24 -23.75 -7.52
CA PRO A 239 -1.45 -24.80 -8.16
C PRO A 239 0.05 -24.55 -8.12
N ILE A 240 0.45 -23.30 -8.36
CA ILE A 240 1.86 -22.87 -8.37
C ILE A 240 2.41 -22.83 -6.95
N LEU A 241 1.62 -22.41 -5.97
CA LEU A 241 2.04 -22.38 -4.57
C LEU A 241 2.22 -23.79 -3.99
N LEU A 242 1.44 -24.78 -4.46
CA LEU A 242 1.57 -26.17 -4.02
C LEU A 242 2.91 -26.80 -4.43
N GLU A 243 3.41 -26.48 -5.63
CA GLU A 243 4.75 -26.89 -6.11
C GLU A 243 5.87 -26.42 -5.17
N HIS A 244 5.65 -25.32 -4.45
CA HIS A 244 6.61 -24.69 -3.55
C HIS A 244 6.22 -24.78 -2.06
N SER A 245 5.23 -25.61 -1.74
CA SER A 245 4.63 -25.70 -0.40
C SER A 245 5.65 -25.97 0.72
N GLY A 246 6.71 -26.75 0.44
CA GLY A 246 7.75 -27.07 1.42
C GLY A 246 8.54 -25.84 1.92
N SER A 247 8.78 -24.83 1.06
CA SER A 247 9.46 -23.60 1.47
C SER A 247 8.49 -22.57 2.06
N ILE A 248 7.28 -22.51 1.52
CA ILE A 248 6.28 -21.49 1.86
C ILE A 248 5.59 -21.78 3.19
N ARG A 249 5.36 -23.06 3.52
CA ARG A 249 4.68 -23.45 4.77
C ARG A 249 5.41 -22.96 6.02
N ASN A 250 6.73 -22.84 5.96
CA ASN A 250 7.56 -22.41 7.09
C ASN A 250 7.38 -20.92 7.43
N LEU A 251 6.74 -20.14 6.55
CA LEU A 251 6.41 -18.73 6.80
C LEU A 251 5.11 -18.57 7.61
N SER A 252 4.36 -19.67 7.83
CA SER A 252 3.16 -19.64 8.66
C SER A 252 3.56 -19.69 10.13
N PRO A 253 2.94 -18.87 11.01
CA PRO A 253 3.05 -19.08 12.45
C PRO A 253 2.61 -20.50 12.84
N PRO A 254 3.20 -21.12 13.89
CA PRO A 254 2.65 -22.31 14.52
C PRO A 254 1.28 -21.97 15.12
N ILE A 255 0.26 -22.71 14.69
CA ILE A 255 -1.13 -22.56 15.13
C ILE A 255 -1.61 -23.95 15.55
N SER A 256 -2.43 -24.01 16.61
CA SER A 256 -3.07 -25.25 17.01
C SER A 256 -3.99 -25.77 15.89
N VAL A 257 -4.17 -27.09 15.79
CA VAL A 257 -4.98 -27.70 14.72
C VAL A 257 -6.45 -27.25 14.81
N ASP A 258 -6.98 -27.11 16.02
CA ASP A 258 -8.36 -26.70 16.26
C ASP A 258 -8.59 -25.24 15.85
N ASP A 259 -7.67 -24.34 16.23
CA ASP A 259 -7.72 -22.94 15.81
C ASP A 259 -7.64 -22.83 14.29
N LEU A 260 -6.71 -23.55 13.68
CA LEU A 260 -6.50 -23.52 12.24
C LEU A 260 -7.76 -23.99 11.48
N THR A 261 -8.43 -25.03 11.96
CA THR A 261 -9.69 -25.54 11.37
C THR A 261 -10.80 -24.50 11.46
N ARG A 262 -10.92 -23.82 12.61
CA ARG A 262 -11.91 -22.75 12.79
C ARG A 262 -11.60 -21.57 11.87
N LEU A 263 -10.34 -21.16 11.77
CA LEU A 263 -9.89 -20.08 10.88
C LEU A 263 -10.23 -20.38 9.42
N VAL A 264 -9.91 -21.58 8.94
CA VAL A 264 -10.25 -22.00 7.57
C VAL A 264 -11.76 -21.91 7.33
N THR A 265 -12.56 -22.42 8.28
CA THR A 265 -14.02 -22.44 8.17
C THR A 265 -14.59 -21.03 8.04
N VAL A 266 -14.21 -20.13 8.96
CA VAL A 266 -14.71 -18.74 8.97
C VAL A 266 -14.23 -17.98 7.74
N SER A 267 -12.96 -18.15 7.36
CA SER A 267 -12.36 -17.46 6.22
C SER A 267 -12.99 -17.89 4.90
N ASN A 268 -13.30 -19.17 4.74
CA ASN A 268 -14.00 -19.67 3.56
C ASN A 268 -15.42 -19.09 3.48
N LYS A 269 -16.14 -18.95 4.60
CA LYS A 269 -17.46 -18.29 4.61
C LYS A 269 -17.38 -16.85 4.10
N TRP A 270 -16.39 -16.08 4.58
CA TRP A 270 -16.14 -14.73 4.09
C TRP A 270 -15.79 -14.69 2.60
N LEU A 271 -14.85 -15.54 2.16
CA LEU A 271 -14.36 -15.57 0.78
C LEU A 271 -15.49 -15.94 -0.20
N LEU A 272 -16.28 -16.95 0.14
CA LEU A 272 -17.45 -17.39 -0.61
C LEU A 272 -18.52 -16.30 -0.70
N ALA A 273 -18.78 -15.62 0.42
CA ALA A 273 -19.73 -14.50 0.47
C ALA A 273 -19.30 -13.33 -0.42
N ARG A 274 -18.02 -12.94 -0.36
CA ARG A 274 -17.47 -11.75 -1.03
C ARG A 274 -17.25 -11.93 -2.53
N TYR A 275 -16.79 -13.09 -2.99
CA TYR A 275 -16.32 -13.24 -4.38
C TYR A 275 -17.07 -14.28 -5.21
N PHE A 276 -17.80 -15.20 -4.60
CA PHE A 276 -18.38 -16.34 -5.32
C PHE A 276 -19.92 -16.32 -5.38
N HIS A 277 -20.58 -15.42 -4.65
CA HIS A 277 -22.02 -15.09 -4.72
C HIS A 277 -22.96 -16.28 -5.03
N ASP A 278 -23.36 -16.49 -6.28
CA ASP A 278 -24.33 -17.53 -6.66
C ASP A 278 -23.71 -18.92 -6.81
N ASN A 279 -22.38 -19.02 -6.95
CA ASN A 279 -21.63 -20.27 -7.12
C ASN A 279 -21.04 -20.82 -5.80
N LYS A 280 -21.52 -20.35 -4.64
CA LYS A 280 -20.94 -20.69 -3.32
C LYS A 280 -20.81 -22.19 -3.07
N GLU A 281 -21.82 -22.98 -3.44
CA GLU A 281 -21.84 -24.43 -3.18
C GLU A 281 -20.80 -25.19 -4.02
N ASN A 282 -20.54 -24.74 -5.25
CA ASN A 282 -19.53 -25.36 -6.11
C ASN A 282 -18.12 -25.06 -5.60
N PHE A 283 -17.89 -23.83 -5.15
CA PHE A 283 -16.57 -23.41 -4.67
C PHE A 283 -16.29 -23.81 -3.22
N SER A 284 -17.31 -24.02 -2.38
CA SER A 284 -17.09 -24.45 -0.99
C SER A 284 -16.39 -25.80 -0.93
N VAL A 285 -16.84 -26.77 -1.72
CA VAL A 285 -16.25 -28.11 -1.80
C VAL A 285 -14.81 -28.06 -2.34
N ILE A 286 -14.54 -27.16 -3.30
CA ILE A 286 -13.20 -26.96 -3.86
C ILE A 286 -12.27 -26.38 -2.80
N LEU A 287 -12.70 -25.33 -2.10
CA LEU A 287 -11.91 -24.68 -1.05
C LEU A 287 -11.60 -25.65 0.10
N GLU A 288 -12.58 -26.43 0.55
CA GLU A 288 -12.40 -27.40 1.64
C GLU A 288 -11.43 -28.53 1.29
N ARG A 289 -11.41 -28.97 0.02
CA ARG A 289 -10.58 -30.12 -0.39
C ARG A 289 -9.20 -29.72 -0.91
N MET A 290 -9.09 -28.58 -1.58
CA MET A 290 -7.88 -28.21 -2.32
C MET A 290 -7.03 -27.21 -1.56
N CYS A 291 -7.64 -26.30 -0.79
CA CYS A 291 -6.92 -25.20 -0.15
C CYS A 291 -6.26 -25.66 1.15
N PRO A 292 -4.93 -25.70 1.23
CA PRO A 292 -4.26 -26.11 2.45
C PRO A 292 -4.40 -25.01 3.53
N PRO A 293 -4.50 -25.37 4.83
CA PRO A 293 -4.77 -24.39 5.87
C PRO A 293 -3.68 -23.32 6.07
N TRP A 294 -2.43 -23.64 5.73
CA TRP A 294 -1.33 -22.67 5.82
C TRP A 294 -1.54 -21.46 4.89
N LEU A 295 -2.33 -21.59 3.83
CA LEU A 295 -2.64 -20.50 2.91
C LEU A 295 -3.41 -19.37 3.63
N HIS A 296 -4.34 -19.74 4.51
CA HIS A 296 -5.11 -18.80 5.30
C HIS A 296 -4.23 -18.03 6.29
N SER A 297 -3.25 -18.70 6.89
CA SER A 297 -2.26 -18.07 7.78
C SER A 297 -1.38 -17.08 7.03
N LEU A 298 -0.90 -17.43 5.83
CA LEU A 298 -0.10 -16.52 5.01
C LEU A 298 -0.87 -15.27 4.60
N ALA A 299 -2.13 -15.44 4.20
CA ALA A 299 -3.00 -14.31 3.90
C ALA A 299 -3.20 -13.42 5.14
N LEU A 300 -3.31 -14.00 6.34
CA LEU A 300 -3.47 -13.25 7.60
C LEU A 300 -2.20 -12.44 7.95
N MET A 301 -1.03 -12.99 7.63
CA MET A 301 0.26 -12.29 7.70
C MET A 301 0.47 -11.29 6.56
N GLY A 302 -0.48 -11.15 5.63
CA GLY A 302 -0.44 -10.17 4.55
C GLY A 302 0.56 -10.50 3.44
N TRP A 303 0.94 -11.77 3.27
CA TRP A 303 1.81 -12.23 2.19
C TRP A 303 1.04 -12.41 0.89
N ASP A 304 1.41 -11.63 -0.12
CA ASP A 304 0.73 -11.63 -1.40
C ASP A 304 1.65 -12.10 -2.53
N LEU A 305 1.10 -12.82 -3.52
CA LEU A 305 1.89 -13.38 -4.62
C LEU A 305 2.11 -12.35 -5.73
N ASN A 306 3.38 -12.14 -6.06
CA ASN A 306 3.85 -11.26 -7.11
C ASN A 306 4.86 -11.97 -8.03
N ILE A 307 5.05 -11.42 -9.23
CA ILE A 307 6.06 -11.85 -10.18
C ILE A 307 7.03 -10.71 -10.44
N GLN A 308 8.32 -11.03 -10.59
CA GLN A 308 9.30 -10.10 -11.15
C GLN A 308 10.20 -10.80 -12.17
N THR A 309 10.40 -10.19 -13.32
CA THR A 309 11.35 -10.71 -14.32
C THR A 309 12.75 -10.19 -14.04
N PHE A 310 13.71 -11.10 -13.85
CA PHE A 310 15.14 -10.83 -13.73
C PHE A 310 15.87 -11.31 -14.99
N SER A 311 16.34 -10.38 -15.83
CA SER A 311 16.89 -10.65 -17.16
C SER A 311 15.93 -11.48 -18.02
N SER A 312 16.14 -12.79 -18.13
CA SER A 312 15.28 -13.72 -18.89
C SER A 312 14.49 -14.68 -17.98
N GLN A 313 14.62 -14.56 -16.67
CA GLN A 313 13.99 -15.46 -15.69
C GLN A 313 12.84 -14.75 -14.98
N THR A 314 11.69 -15.39 -14.94
CA THR A 314 10.51 -14.88 -14.22
C THR A 314 10.51 -15.48 -12.82
N VAL A 315 10.69 -14.67 -11.78
CA VAL A 315 10.79 -15.14 -10.40
C VAL A 315 9.48 -14.86 -9.65
N LEU A 316 9.04 -15.85 -8.88
CA LEU A 316 7.89 -15.75 -7.98
C LEU A 316 8.32 -15.20 -6.63
N LEU A 317 7.53 -14.27 -6.11
CA LEU A 317 7.84 -13.53 -4.89
C LEU A 317 6.59 -13.47 -4.02
N LEU A 318 6.74 -13.74 -2.72
CA LEU A 318 5.77 -13.27 -1.74
C LEU A 318 6.18 -11.86 -1.30
N VAL A 319 5.25 -10.93 -1.36
CA VAL A 319 5.47 -9.53 -0.96
C VAL A 319 4.47 -9.18 0.12
N CYS A 320 4.97 -8.71 1.27
CA CYS A 320 4.10 -8.21 2.32
C CYS A 320 3.38 -6.94 1.83
N THR A 321 2.05 -6.92 1.97
CA THR A 321 1.20 -5.82 1.51
C THR A 321 1.45 -4.49 2.22
N ASP A 322 2.00 -4.53 3.44
CA ASP A 322 2.23 -3.35 4.27
C ASP A 322 3.70 -2.91 4.29
N CYS A 323 4.66 -3.81 4.60
CA CYS A 323 6.07 -3.44 4.73
C CYS A 323 6.92 -3.62 3.45
N ASN A 324 6.30 -4.11 2.36
CA ASN A 324 6.93 -4.37 1.06
C ASN A 324 8.16 -5.32 1.10
N GLN A 325 8.27 -6.10 2.17
CA GLN A 325 9.32 -7.10 2.32
C GLN A 325 9.07 -8.26 1.36
N ARG A 326 10.13 -8.81 0.79
CA ARG A 326 10.04 -9.80 -0.30
C ARG A 326 10.70 -11.10 0.10
N VAL A 327 9.98 -12.20 -0.11
CA VAL A 327 10.49 -13.57 0.05
C VAL A 327 10.50 -14.23 -1.32
N PHE A 328 11.68 -14.71 -1.72
CA PHE A 328 11.86 -15.40 -2.99
C PHE A 328 11.37 -16.84 -2.89
N ILE A 329 10.44 -17.22 -3.77
CA ILE A 329 10.03 -18.61 -3.92
C ILE A 329 11.04 -19.26 -4.89
N LYS A 330 11.82 -20.23 -4.40
CA LYS A 330 12.86 -20.89 -5.21
C LYS A 330 12.27 -21.43 -6.51
N GLN A 331 12.80 -21.01 -7.66
CA GLN A 331 12.58 -21.74 -8.89
C GLN A 331 13.39 -23.03 -8.83
N HIS A 332 12.74 -24.18 -8.83
CA HIS A 332 13.43 -25.41 -9.19
C HIS A 332 13.87 -25.26 -10.65
N GLY A 333 15.18 -25.29 -10.87
CA GLY A 333 15.74 -25.24 -12.21
C GLY A 333 15.28 -26.47 -12.98
N GLN A 334 14.42 -26.28 -13.99
CA GLN A 334 14.50 -26.91 -15.30
C GLN A 334 13.40 -26.36 -16.23
N GLN A 335 13.68 -26.46 -17.53
CA GLN A 335 13.04 -25.86 -18.70
C GLN A 335 11.63 -26.38 -19.02
N GLU A 336 10.76 -26.60 -18.05
CA GLU A 336 9.38 -26.99 -18.36
C GLU A 336 8.48 -25.75 -18.45
N GLN A 337 7.53 -25.77 -19.39
CA GLN A 337 6.61 -24.66 -19.67
C GLN A 337 5.78 -24.35 -18.42
N ILE A 338 6.30 -23.50 -17.54
CA ILE A 338 5.59 -23.03 -16.35
C ILE A 338 4.32 -22.32 -16.82
N GLN A 339 3.16 -22.83 -16.41
CA GLN A 339 1.92 -22.08 -16.53
C GLN A 339 2.11 -20.77 -15.77
N LEU A 340 2.17 -19.66 -16.50
CA LEU A 340 2.35 -18.36 -15.88
C LEU A 340 1.17 -18.10 -14.94
N PRO A 341 1.42 -17.63 -13.70
CA PRO A 341 0.36 -17.30 -12.76
C PRO A 341 -0.63 -16.30 -13.38
N ILE A 342 -1.92 -16.47 -13.08
CA ILE A 342 -2.95 -15.53 -13.52
C ILE A 342 -2.92 -14.34 -12.56
N LEU A 343 -2.02 -13.40 -12.84
CA LEU A 343 -1.84 -12.20 -12.03
C LEU A 343 -2.36 -10.95 -12.72
N SER A 344 -2.95 -10.06 -11.94
CA SER A 344 -3.25 -8.70 -12.40
C SER A 344 -1.97 -7.92 -12.70
N SER A 345 -2.06 -6.91 -13.57
CA SER A 345 -0.91 -6.05 -13.94
C SER A 345 -0.21 -5.44 -12.71
N SER A 346 -0.96 -5.11 -11.66
CA SER A 346 -0.43 -4.57 -10.40
C SER A 346 0.49 -5.53 -9.63
N LYS A 347 0.46 -6.83 -9.95
CA LYS A 347 1.26 -7.89 -9.32
C LYS A 347 2.50 -8.27 -10.12
N ILE A 348 2.64 -7.70 -11.32
CA ILE A 348 3.82 -7.83 -12.17
C ILE A 348 4.74 -6.66 -11.84
N LEU A 349 5.80 -6.94 -11.10
CA LEU A 349 6.79 -5.95 -10.70
C LEU A 349 7.70 -5.58 -11.86
N THR A 350 8.26 -4.36 -11.80
CA THR A 350 9.17 -3.84 -12.82
C THR A 350 10.33 -4.82 -13.08
N PRO A 351 10.59 -5.20 -14.35
CA PRO A 351 11.71 -6.07 -14.69
C PRO A 351 13.05 -5.48 -14.27
N CYS A 352 13.98 -6.33 -13.84
CA CYS A 352 15.33 -5.95 -13.48
C CYS A 352 16.35 -6.81 -14.24
N LYS A 353 17.56 -6.31 -14.52
CA LYS A 353 18.61 -7.12 -15.17
C LYS A 353 19.38 -8.00 -14.19
N PHE A 354 19.55 -7.56 -12.95
CA PHE A 354 20.36 -8.25 -11.96
C PHE A 354 19.54 -8.44 -10.69
N PRO A 355 19.38 -9.67 -10.17
CA PRO A 355 18.83 -9.84 -8.84
C PRO A 355 19.72 -9.09 -7.83
N PRO A 356 19.14 -8.47 -6.78
CA PRO A 356 19.95 -7.88 -5.72
C PRO A 356 20.88 -8.95 -5.14
N HIS A 357 22.12 -8.60 -4.80
CA HIS A 357 23.00 -9.48 -4.03
C HIS A 357 22.34 -9.75 -2.67
N THR A 358 21.72 -10.92 -2.55
CA THR A 358 21.10 -11.42 -1.32
C THR A 358 22.20 -11.96 -0.41
N ALA A 359 22.90 -11.08 0.30
CA ALA A 359 23.83 -11.50 1.35
C ALA A 359 23.11 -12.04 2.61
N HIS A 360 21.79 -11.82 2.75
CA HIS A 360 21.06 -12.14 3.99
C HIS A 360 19.71 -12.86 3.82
N LEU A 361 19.42 -13.48 2.67
CA LEU A 361 18.17 -14.24 2.48
C LEU A 361 18.36 -15.68 2.02
N THR A 362 19.59 -16.18 2.05
CA THR A 362 19.86 -17.62 2.01
C THR A 362 19.47 -18.23 3.36
N ILE A 363 18.22 -18.69 3.45
CA ILE A 363 17.92 -19.84 4.29
C ILE A 363 18.75 -20.99 3.73
N GLY A 364 19.95 -21.17 4.30
CA GLY A 364 20.96 -22.14 3.92
C GLY A 364 22.32 -21.52 3.59
N PHE A 365 23.21 -21.52 4.58
CA PHE A 365 24.68 -21.59 4.51
C PHE A 365 25.38 -20.90 3.33
N SER A 366 26.08 -19.81 3.65
CA SER A 366 27.27 -19.36 2.91
C SER A 366 28.39 -19.15 3.91
N THR A 367 29.06 -20.24 4.26
CA THR A 367 30.43 -20.25 4.78
C THR A 367 31.33 -19.57 3.75
N GLU A 368 31.91 -18.42 4.10
CA GLU A 368 33.30 -18.05 3.73
C GLU A 368 33.74 -16.65 4.22
N PHE A 369 32.90 -15.84 4.90
CA PHE A 369 33.36 -14.53 5.43
C PHE A 369 32.79 -14.11 6.81
N MET A 370 32.33 -15.04 7.64
CA MET A 370 31.97 -14.78 9.04
C MET A 370 32.43 -15.92 9.95
N ASP A 371 33.74 -16.00 10.18
CA ASP A 371 34.24 -16.47 11.48
C ASP A 371 34.45 -15.18 12.31
N GLU A 372 33.92 -15.14 13.53
CA GLU A 372 33.99 -14.04 14.53
C GLU A 372 32.78 -13.08 14.65
N MET A 373 31.54 -13.55 14.46
CA MET A 373 30.43 -13.00 15.25
C MET A 373 29.59 -14.12 15.85
N GLU A 374 29.33 -13.94 17.14
CA GLU A 374 28.81 -14.89 18.11
C GLU A 374 27.57 -15.68 17.67
N GLU A 375 27.56 -16.92 18.15
CA GLU A 375 26.46 -17.88 18.12
C GLU A 375 25.21 -17.32 18.82
N ASP A 376 24.05 -17.77 18.34
CA ASP A 376 22.72 -17.71 18.98
C ASP A 376 21.95 -16.36 18.98
N GLU A 377 21.57 -15.89 17.79
CA GLU A 377 20.22 -15.33 17.61
C GLU A 377 19.35 -16.39 16.92
N GLU A 378 18.53 -17.08 17.70
CA GLU A 378 17.45 -17.95 17.22
C GLU A 378 16.55 -17.11 16.30
N ILE A 379 16.77 -17.20 14.99
CA ILE A 379 15.98 -16.47 13.98
C ILE A 379 14.54 -16.97 14.11
N ASP A 380 13.73 -16.20 14.82
CA ASP A 380 12.35 -16.58 15.08
C ASP A 380 11.59 -16.66 13.72
N PRO A 381 11.00 -17.81 13.36
CA PRO A 381 10.45 -18.04 12.03
C PRO A 381 9.24 -17.16 11.63
N TYR A 382 8.67 -16.34 12.54
CA TYR A 382 7.64 -15.34 12.17
C TYR A 382 8.20 -14.16 11.36
N TYR A 383 9.53 -13.95 11.35
CA TYR A 383 10.18 -12.64 11.09
C TYR A 383 10.74 -12.45 9.68
N CYS A 384 10.09 -13.04 8.67
CA CYS A 384 10.38 -12.58 7.30
C CYS A 384 9.82 -11.18 7.02
N HIS A 385 9.17 -10.51 7.97
CA HIS A 385 8.73 -9.11 7.87
C HIS A 385 9.79 -8.13 8.40
N LYS A 386 9.68 -6.87 8.00
CA LYS A 386 10.50 -5.81 8.61
C LYS A 386 10.05 -5.54 10.04
N PRO A 387 10.94 -5.16 10.97
CA PRO A 387 10.61 -4.94 12.38
C PRO A 387 9.42 -4.01 12.61
N TRP A 388 9.25 -2.99 11.77
CA TRP A 388 8.17 -2.00 11.83
C TRP A 388 6.89 -2.42 11.08
N CYS A 389 6.79 -3.66 10.59
CA CYS A 389 5.62 -4.12 9.85
C CYS A 389 4.38 -4.20 10.76
N SER A 390 3.25 -3.67 10.32
CA SER A 390 1.96 -3.75 11.02
C SER A 390 1.55 -5.18 11.39
N HIS A 391 1.89 -6.18 10.56
CA HIS A 391 1.51 -7.58 10.76
C HIS A 391 2.27 -8.29 11.88
N ILE A 392 3.38 -7.75 12.36
CA ILE A 392 4.17 -8.33 13.47
C ILE A 392 4.19 -7.44 14.71
N GLN A 393 3.62 -6.24 14.63
CA GLN A 393 3.53 -5.33 15.77
C GLN A 393 2.43 -5.77 16.72
N ASN A 394 2.57 -5.43 18.00
CA ASN A 394 1.55 -5.73 18.99
C ASN A 394 0.40 -4.72 18.91
N VAL A 395 -0.82 -5.22 19.12
CA VAL A 395 -2.03 -4.44 19.31
C VAL A 395 -2.30 -4.42 20.82
N GLY A 396 -1.78 -3.41 21.50
CA GLY A 396 -1.68 -3.42 22.96
C GLY A 396 -0.69 -4.50 23.41
N ASP A 397 -1.15 -5.44 24.24
CA ASP A 397 -0.33 -6.53 24.78
C ASP A 397 -0.41 -7.83 23.95
N ILE A 398 -1.14 -7.82 22.83
CA ILE A 398 -1.42 -9.03 22.03
C ILE A 398 -0.75 -8.89 20.66
N PRO A 399 -0.07 -9.93 20.14
CA PRO A 399 0.44 -9.92 18.76
C PRO A 399 -0.68 -9.69 17.73
N PHE A 400 -0.40 -8.89 16.69
CA PHE A 400 -1.41 -8.58 15.65
C PHE A 400 -2.06 -9.85 15.05
N PHE A 401 -1.27 -10.89 14.77
CA PHE A 401 -1.77 -12.15 14.23
C PHE A 401 -2.86 -12.75 15.12
N GLU A 402 -2.62 -12.83 16.43
CA GLU A 402 -3.56 -13.37 17.42
C GLU A 402 -4.80 -12.48 17.55
N TYR A 403 -4.61 -11.16 17.61
CA TYR A 403 -5.71 -10.19 17.58
C TYR A 403 -6.60 -10.40 16.35
N PHE A 404 -6.02 -10.44 15.15
CA PHE A 404 -6.78 -10.50 13.91
C PHE A 404 -7.45 -11.86 13.71
N LYS A 405 -6.80 -12.96 14.11
CA LYS A 405 -7.39 -14.30 14.14
C LYS A 405 -8.63 -14.34 15.03
N ASN A 406 -8.54 -13.82 16.25
CA ASN A 406 -9.66 -13.78 17.18
C ASN A 406 -10.79 -12.87 16.66
N MET A 407 -10.42 -11.72 16.09
CA MET A 407 -11.38 -10.83 15.44
C MET A 407 -12.15 -11.54 14.32
N MET A 408 -11.48 -12.34 13.48
CA MET A 408 -12.16 -13.13 12.45
C MET A 408 -13.17 -14.11 13.07
N TYR A 409 -12.82 -14.79 14.17
CA TYR A 409 -13.73 -15.71 14.87
C TYR A 409 -14.98 -15.02 15.41
N ASP A 410 -14.81 -13.86 16.04
CA ASP A 410 -15.90 -13.14 16.68
C ASP A 410 -16.87 -12.56 15.64
N LEU A 411 -16.33 -12.12 14.50
CA LEU A 411 -17.09 -11.48 13.42
C LEU A 411 -17.74 -12.47 12.44
N GLU A 412 -17.70 -13.78 12.70
CA GLU A 412 -18.37 -14.79 11.86
C GLU A 412 -19.88 -14.50 11.69
N LYS A 413 -20.54 -13.98 12.74
CA LYS A 413 -21.97 -13.64 12.71
C LYS A 413 -22.29 -12.36 11.94
N ASN A 414 -21.26 -11.59 11.60
CA ASN A 414 -21.34 -10.27 11.00
C ASN A 414 -21.10 -10.31 9.49
N ILE A 415 -20.96 -11.51 8.91
CA ILE A 415 -20.88 -11.72 7.46
C ILE A 415 -22.20 -11.31 6.81
N GLY A 416 -22.15 -10.27 5.97
CA GLY A 416 -23.25 -9.82 5.13
C GLY A 416 -23.51 -10.73 3.94
N ARG A 417 -24.58 -10.45 3.19
CA ARG A 417 -25.02 -11.34 2.10
C ARG A 417 -24.04 -11.37 0.93
N GLN A 418 -23.41 -10.23 0.68
CA GLN A 418 -22.37 -10.01 -0.33
C GLN A 418 -20.97 -10.06 0.30
N GLY A 419 -20.84 -10.60 1.51
CA GLY A 419 -19.58 -10.67 2.24
C GLY A 419 -19.09 -9.35 2.79
N GLU A 420 -19.92 -8.31 2.82
CA GLU A 420 -19.72 -7.04 3.51
C GLU A 420 -19.73 -7.22 5.03
N TYR A 421 -18.91 -6.47 5.76
CA TYR A 421 -18.97 -6.45 7.22
C TYR A 421 -20.17 -5.64 7.72
N LEU A 422 -21.06 -6.29 8.46
CA LEU A 422 -22.25 -5.68 9.04
C LEU A 422 -21.94 -5.09 10.43
N SER A 423 -21.54 -3.82 10.45
CA SER A 423 -21.18 -3.09 11.68
C SER A 423 -22.34 -2.91 12.68
N GLU A 424 -23.58 -2.88 12.20
CA GLU A 424 -24.78 -2.71 13.03
C GLU A 424 -24.97 -3.86 14.04
N LYS A 425 -24.53 -5.07 13.70
CA LYS A 425 -24.67 -6.25 14.59
C LYS A 425 -23.72 -6.23 15.78
N ASP A 426 -22.60 -5.52 15.70
CA ASP A 426 -21.66 -5.35 16.82
C ASP A 426 -22.17 -4.35 17.87
N GLN A 427 -23.03 -3.40 17.48
CA GLN A 427 -23.59 -2.44 18.42
C GLN A 427 -24.69 -3.04 19.31
N VAL A 428 -25.33 -4.14 18.88
CA VAL A 428 -26.43 -4.78 19.60
C VAL A 428 -25.93 -5.69 20.73
N LEU A 429 -24.73 -6.26 20.62
CA LEU A 429 -24.16 -7.17 21.62
C LEU A 429 -23.68 -6.48 22.91
N ASN A 430 -23.64 -5.15 22.94
CA ASN A 430 -23.27 -4.36 24.13
C ASN A 430 -24.48 -3.83 24.95
N MET A 431 -25.70 -4.31 24.68
CA MET A 431 -26.91 -3.84 25.38
C MET A 431 -27.44 -4.73 26.52
N ASP A 432 -26.84 -5.88 26.81
CA ASP A 432 -27.37 -6.81 27.84
C ASP A 432 -26.51 -6.94 29.12
N GLY A 433 -25.52 -6.07 29.32
CA GLY A 433 -24.68 -6.04 30.52
C GLY A 433 -24.85 -4.75 31.34
N GLN A 434 -25.74 -4.77 32.33
CA GLN A 434 -25.93 -3.74 33.37
C GLN A 434 -26.24 -2.30 32.89
N VAL A 435 -27.51 -1.94 33.07
CA VAL A 435 -28.03 -0.56 33.03
C VAL A 435 -27.33 0.30 34.10
N THR A 436 -26.14 0.82 33.79
CA THR A 436 -25.74 2.12 34.32
C THR A 436 -26.35 3.17 33.41
N LYS A 437 -27.17 4.04 34.00
CA LYS A 437 -27.92 5.10 33.31
C LYS A 437 -27.01 5.81 32.30
N ARG A 438 -27.16 5.49 31.01
CA ARG A 438 -26.70 6.34 29.91
C ARG A 438 -27.31 7.70 30.16
N ARG A 439 -26.49 8.66 30.58
CA ARG A 439 -26.88 10.07 30.61
C ARG A 439 -27.25 10.43 29.17
N ASN A 440 -28.51 10.82 29.04
CA ASN A 440 -29.12 11.30 27.82
C ASN A 440 -28.22 12.28 27.08
N SER A 441 -28.27 12.17 25.75
CA SER A 441 -28.09 13.24 24.76
C SER A 441 -27.08 14.32 25.17
N ILE A 442 -25.88 14.24 24.60
CA ILE A 442 -25.11 15.45 24.35
C ILE A 442 -26.01 16.32 23.48
N ASP A 443 -26.56 17.36 24.10
CA ASP A 443 -27.33 18.37 23.42
C ASP A 443 -26.40 19.03 22.41
N ILE A 444 -26.83 19.09 21.15
CA ILE A 444 -25.99 19.59 20.05
C ILE A 444 -25.54 21.02 20.34
N ASP A 445 -26.35 21.76 21.09
CA ASP A 445 -26.05 23.12 21.55
C ASP A 445 -24.91 23.16 22.58
N ASP A 446 -24.78 22.15 23.45
CA ASP A 446 -23.71 22.05 24.46
C ASP A 446 -22.37 21.64 23.80
N GLY A 447 -22.43 20.85 22.72
CA GLY A 447 -21.30 20.53 21.85
C GLY A 447 -20.79 21.74 21.05
N ILE A 448 -21.72 22.54 20.52
CA ILE A 448 -21.40 23.80 19.84
C ILE A 448 -20.79 24.79 20.84
N GLU A 449 -21.36 24.96 22.04
CA GLU A 449 -20.85 25.91 23.04
C GLU A 449 -19.41 25.56 23.52
N ARG A 450 -19.08 24.28 23.63
CA ARG A 450 -17.71 23.82 23.91
C ARG A 450 -16.75 24.14 22.77
N LEU A 451 -17.17 23.96 21.51
CA LEU A 451 -16.38 24.36 20.33
C LEU A 451 -16.18 25.88 20.29
N THR A 452 -17.18 26.69 20.65
CA THR A 452 -17.04 28.15 20.72
C THR A 452 -16.13 28.60 21.86
N LYS A 453 -16.15 27.91 23.01
CA LYS A 453 -15.22 28.17 24.13
C LYS A 453 -13.78 27.78 23.80
N LEU A 454 -13.57 26.68 23.08
CA LEU A 454 -12.25 26.29 22.58
C LEU A 454 -11.74 27.26 21.51
N ARG A 455 -12.62 27.78 20.64
CA ARG A 455 -12.25 28.79 19.64
C ARG A 455 -11.79 30.09 20.28
N LYS A 456 -12.34 30.48 21.45
CA LYS A 456 -11.87 31.66 22.19
C LYS A 456 -10.44 31.50 22.72
N LEU A 457 -10.01 30.29 23.11
CA LEU A 457 -8.65 30.06 23.62
C LEU A 457 -7.54 30.19 22.56
N TYR A 458 -7.86 30.03 21.27
CA TYR A 458 -6.90 30.19 20.17
C TYR A 458 -6.81 31.63 19.61
N PHE A 459 -7.59 32.56 20.15
CA PHE A 459 -7.62 33.97 19.74
C PHE A 459 -7.51 34.95 20.92
N VAL A 460 -7.00 34.51 22.07
CA VAL A 460 -6.54 35.43 23.13
C VAL A 460 -5.03 35.58 22.98
N ASP A 461 -4.63 36.79 22.55
CA ASP A 461 -3.29 37.37 22.31
C ASP A 461 -2.03 36.50 22.50
#